data_AF-A0A0H2UWJ0-F1
#
_entry.id   AF-A0A0H2UWJ0-F1
#
_cell.length_a   1.000
_cell.length_b   1.000
_cell.length_c   1.000
_cell.angle_alpha   90.00
_cell.angle_beta   90.00
_cell.angle_gamma   90.00
#
_symmetry.space_group_name_H-M   'P 1'
#
loop_
_entity.id
_entity.type
_entity.pdbx_description
1 polymer ?
#
loop_
_entity_poly.entity_id
_entity_poly.type
_entity_poly.pdbx_seq_one_letter_code
_entity_poly.pdbx_strand_id
1 'polypeptide(L)'
;MTILRNKDEWRVYPEELARRHSDGLASVRAGLRELEKAGYVRTYKKITRRSEGLQHYRFCSDCKISDEVFQRLVEQLENELSD
;
A
#
# COMPACT_ATOMS: atom_id res chain seq x y z
N MET A 1 -3.33 -19.64 -14.56
CA MET A 1 -2.74 -18.62 -15.45
C MET A 1 -3.13 -17.26 -14.90
N THR A 2 -2.23 -16.58 -14.20
CA THR A 2 -2.51 -15.29 -13.56
C THR A 2 -1.98 -14.19 -14.46
N ILE A 3 -2.88 -13.45 -15.10
CA ILE A 3 -2.56 -12.47 -16.16
C ILE A 3 -2.02 -11.15 -15.55
N LEU A 4 -2.27 -10.91 -14.26
CA LEU A 4 -1.87 -9.69 -13.53
C LEU A 4 -1.33 -10.06 -12.14
N ARG A 5 -0.13 -10.69 -12.08
CA ARG A 5 0.62 -10.74 -10.83
C ARG A 5 1.50 -9.50 -10.78
N ASN A 6 1.29 -8.65 -9.79
CA ASN A 6 2.23 -7.57 -9.49
C ASN A 6 3.64 -8.16 -9.29
N LYS A 7 4.70 -7.41 -9.63
CA LYS A 7 6.07 -7.78 -9.25
C LYS A 7 6.07 -8.07 -7.73
N ASP A 8 6.84 -9.05 -7.26
CA ASP A 8 6.82 -9.46 -5.84
C ASP A 8 7.14 -8.31 -4.88
N GLU A 9 7.86 -7.29 -5.35
CA GLU A 9 8.19 -6.07 -4.59
C GLU A 9 7.24 -4.89 -4.84
N TRP A 10 6.14 -5.10 -5.59
CA TRP A 10 5.28 -4.01 -6.02
C TRP A 10 4.59 -3.37 -4.82
N ARG A 11 4.72 -2.05 -4.74
CA ARG A 11 4.11 -1.22 -3.71
C ARG A 11 3.41 -0.03 -4.34
N VAL A 12 2.39 0.45 -3.65
CA VAL A 12 1.65 1.65 -4.07
C VAL A 12 2.38 2.90 -3.59
N TYR A 13 3.17 3.50 -4.48
CA TYR A 13 3.85 4.78 -4.28
C TYR A 13 3.05 5.92 -4.93
N PRO A 14 2.59 6.93 -4.17
CA PRO A 14 1.87 8.09 -4.73
C PRO A 14 2.66 8.81 -5.83
N GLU A 15 3.97 8.88 -5.68
CA GLU A 15 4.88 9.49 -6.65
C GLU A 15 4.88 8.75 -7.99
N GLU A 16 4.83 7.42 -7.96
CA GLU A 16 4.76 6.60 -9.17
C GLU A 16 3.40 6.67 -9.84
N LEU A 17 2.32 6.72 -9.06
CA LEU A 17 0.97 6.94 -9.58
C LEU A 17 0.86 8.32 -10.27
N ALA A 18 1.38 9.37 -9.63
CA ALA A 18 1.41 10.71 -10.20
C ALA A 18 2.28 10.81 -11.46
N ARG A 19 3.34 10.00 -11.57
CA ARG A 19 4.19 9.94 -12.77
C ARG A 19 3.48 9.28 -13.96
N ARG A 20 2.56 8.35 -13.70
CA ARG A 20 1.85 7.56 -14.72
C ARG A 20 0.48 8.09 -15.08
N HIS A 21 -0.01 9.10 -14.36
CA HIS A 21 -1.33 9.71 -14.56
C HIS A 21 -1.18 11.22 -14.82
N SER A 22 -2.21 11.85 -15.37
CA SER A 22 -2.24 13.31 -15.57
C SER A 22 -2.41 14.09 -14.26
N ASP A 23 -2.84 13.43 -13.20
CA ASP A 23 -3.06 14.04 -11.90
C ASP A 23 -1.75 14.31 -11.16
N GLY A 24 -1.63 15.51 -10.60
CA GLY A 24 -0.51 15.87 -9.73
C GLY A 24 -0.48 15.06 -8.43
N LEU A 25 0.71 14.97 -7.83
CA LEU A 25 0.96 14.24 -6.57
C LEU A 25 -0.01 14.59 -5.43
N ALA A 26 -0.40 15.87 -5.32
CA ALA A 26 -1.34 16.32 -4.30
C ALA A 26 -2.74 15.69 -4.48
N SER A 27 -3.22 15.58 -5.73
CA SER A 27 -4.50 14.95 -6.07
C SER A 27 -4.47 13.46 -5.76
N VAL A 28 -3.40 12.76 -6.17
CA VAL A 28 -3.21 11.33 -5.86
C VAL A 28 -3.21 11.08 -4.34
N ARG A 29 -2.50 11.90 -3.57
CA ARG A 29 -2.49 11.79 -2.10
C ARG A 29 -3.84 12.12 -1.47
N ALA A 30 -4.64 12.99 -2.08
CA ALA A 30 -6.00 13.25 -1.62
C ALA A 30 -6.90 12.03 -1.85
N GLY A 31 -6.92 11.49 -3.07
CA GLY A 31 -7.71 10.30 -3.41
C GLY A 31 -7.35 9.07 -2.56
N LEU A 32 -6.05 8.80 -2.34
CA LEU A 32 -5.63 7.72 -1.45
C LEU A 32 -6.12 7.91 -0.01
N ARG A 33 -6.16 9.15 0.49
CA ARG A 33 -6.70 9.44 1.85
C ARG A 33 -8.21 9.26 1.91
N GLU A 34 -8.93 9.58 0.85
CA GLU A 34 -10.37 9.34 0.77
C GLU A 34 -10.69 7.84 0.75
N LEU A 35 -9.94 7.06 -0.03
CA LEU A 35 -10.04 5.60 -0.05
C LEU A 35 -9.67 4.97 1.29
N GLU A 36 -8.68 5.53 1.99
CA GLU A 36 -8.30 5.07 3.33
C GLU A 36 -9.42 5.34 4.35
N LYS A 37 -10.04 6.53 4.32
CA LYS A 37 -11.21 6.84 5.15
C LYS A 37 -12.41 5.95 4.83
N ALA A 38 -12.59 5.57 3.57
CA ALA A 38 -13.67 4.70 3.14
C ALA A 38 -13.41 3.20 3.42
N GLY A 39 -12.19 2.84 3.82
CA GLY A 39 -11.78 1.47 4.17
C GLY A 39 -11.31 0.61 2.99
N TYR A 40 -11.12 1.18 1.81
CA TYR A 40 -10.61 0.47 0.63
C TYR A 40 -9.08 0.47 0.55
N VAL A 41 -8.45 1.38 1.30
CA VAL A 41 -7.00 1.42 1.48
C VAL A 41 -6.67 1.34 2.97
N ARG A 42 -5.63 0.59 3.32
CA ARG A 42 -5.08 0.57 4.68
C ARG A 42 -3.56 0.72 4.60
N THR A 43 -3.01 1.63 5.40
CA THR A 43 -1.56 1.87 5.43
C THR A 43 -0.92 1.30 6.69
N TYR A 44 0.02 0.37 6.53
CA TYR A 44 0.95 -0.03 7.57
C TYR A 44 2.25 0.77 7.47
N LYS A 45 2.72 1.33 8.58
CA LYS A 45 3.95 2.14 8.62
C LYS A 45 5.00 1.41 9.42
N LYS A 46 6.17 1.15 8.83
CA LYS A 46 7.24 0.40 9.47
C LYS A 46 8.59 0.97 9.08
N ILE A 47 9.54 0.95 10.02
CA ILE A 47 10.96 1.18 9.74
C ILE A 47 11.60 -0.20 9.67
N THR A 48 11.97 -0.64 8.47
CA THR A 48 12.61 -1.95 8.28
C THR A 48 14.08 -1.89 8.66
N ARG A 49 14.80 -0.87 8.18
CA ARG A 49 16.22 -0.64 8.48
C ARG A 49 16.45 0.82 8.86
N ARG A 50 17.47 1.08 9.70
CA ARG A 50 17.82 2.45 10.14
C ARG A 50 18.10 3.40 8.96
N SER A 51 18.62 2.89 7.85
CA SER A 51 18.93 3.64 6.62
C SER A 51 17.73 3.91 5.72
N GLU A 52 16.67 3.11 5.80
CA GLU A 52 15.54 3.19 4.86
C GLU A 52 14.44 4.17 5.31
N GLY A 53 14.49 4.63 6.56
CA GLY A 53 13.49 5.56 7.10
C GLY A 53 12.10 4.93 7.25
N LEU A 54 11.09 5.78 7.47
CA LEU A 54 9.70 5.34 7.64
C LEU A 54 9.09 4.95 6.29
N GLN A 55 8.77 3.68 6.14
CA GLN A 55 8.15 3.13 4.95
C GLN A 55 6.63 3.04 5.11
N HIS A 56 5.90 3.30 4.03
CA HIS A 56 4.43 3.23 3.96
C HIS A 56 3.99 2.08 3.05
N TYR A 57 3.45 1.03 3.65
CA TYR A 57 2.90 -0.14 2.96
C TYR A 57 1.39 0.04 2.83
N ARG A 58 0.90 0.28 1.61
CA ARG A 58 -0.53 0.48 1.35
C ARG A 58 -1.12 -0.79 0.76
N PHE A 59 -2.11 -1.34 1.44
CA PHE A 59 -2.95 -2.41 0.94
C PHE A 59 -4.18 -1.80 0.28
N CYS A 60 -4.46 -2.18 -0.97
CA CYS A 60 -5.60 -1.72 -1.74
C CYS A 60 -6.49 -2.91 -2.07
N SER A 61 -7.81 -2.73 -1.94
CA SER A 61 -8.79 -3.77 -2.21
C SER A 61 -10.02 -3.17 -2.89
N ASP A 62 -10.69 -3.97 -3.71
CA ASP A 62 -11.98 -3.65 -4.31
C ASP A 62 -13.13 -3.71 -3.29
N CYS A 63 -12.95 -4.47 -2.21
CA CYS A 63 -13.83 -4.51 -1.05
C CYS A 63 -13.19 -3.83 0.18
N LYS A 64 -14.02 -3.39 1.12
CA LYS A 64 -13.54 -2.80 2.38
C LYS A 64 -12.69 -3.79 3.16
N ILE A 65 -11.52 -3.35 3.59
CA ILE A 65 -10.58 -4.14 4.37
C ILE A 65 -10.99 -4.04 5.85
N SER A 66 -11.54 -5.13 6.38
CA SER A 66 -11.86 -5.25 7.81
C SER A 66 -10.58 -5.25 8.66
N ASP A 67 -10.72 -5.02 9.95
CA ASP A 67 -9.56 -5.02 10.86
C ASP A 67 -8.90 -6.40 10.94
N GLU A 68 -9.68 -7.49 10.90
CA GLU A 68 -9.16 -8.85 10.93
C GLU A 68 -8.38 -9.17 9.64
N VAL A 69 -8.89 -8.75 8.48
CA VAL A 69 -8.19 -8.93 7.21
C VAL A 69 -6.92 -8.09 7.19
N PHE A 70 -6.99 -6.85 7.68
CA PHE A 70 -5.82 -5.97 7.75
C PHE A 70 -4.71 -6.56 8.64
N GLN A 71 -5.05 -7.12 9.80
CA GLN A 71 -4.09 -7.79 10.68
C GLN A 71 -3.40 -8.95 9.97
N ARG A 72 -4.16 -9.82 9.29
CA ARG A 72 -3.59 -10.93 8.51
C ARG A 72 -2.64 -10.47 7.40
N LEU A 73 -3.01 -9.40 6.68
CA LEU A 73 -2.16 -8.81 5.64
C LEU A 73 -0.85 -8.25 6.21
N VAL A 74 -0.91 -7.64 7.40
CA VAL A 74 0.27 -7.16 8.10
C VAL A 74 1.15 -8.34 8.54
N GLU A 75 0.59 -9.38 9.15
CA GLU A 75 1.35 -10.58 9.54
C GLU A 75 2.06 -11.24 8.34
N GLN A 76 1.36 -11.37 7.21
CA GLN A 76 1.95 -11.89 5.97
C GLN A 76 3.14 -11.05 5.50
N LEU A 77 2.96 -9.72 5.45
CA LEU A 77 4.03 -8.80 5.09
C LEU A 77 5.21 -8.87 6.07
N GLU A 78 4.95 -9.02 7.37
CA GLU A 78 6.03 -9.11 8.35
C GLU A 78 6.85 -10.38 8.23
N ASN A 79 6.19 -11.51 7.89
CA ASN A 79 6.88 -12.76 7.58
C ASN A 79 7.76 -12.58 6.33
N GLU A 80 7.23 -12.00 5.25
CA GLU A 80 7.99 -11.73 4.01
C GLU A 80 9.18 -10.78 4.21
N LEU A 81 9.11 -9.87 5.18
CA LEU A 81 10.20 -8.95 5.51
C LEU A 81 11.23 -9.52 6.49
N SER A 82 10.90 -10.63 7.17
CA SER A 82 11.78 -11.29 8.12
C SER A 82 12.72 -12.32 7.46
N ASP A 83 12.37 -12.77 6.25
CA ASP A 83 13.19 -13.62 5.37
C ASP A 83 14.23 -12.79 4.57
#